data_AF-A0A6P6ETU2-F1
#
_entry.id   AF-A0A6P6ETU2-F1
#
_cell.length_a   1.000
_cell.length_b   1.000
_cell.length_c   1.000
_cell.angle_alpha   90.00
_cell.angle_beta   90.00
_cell.angle_gamma   90.00
#
_symmetry.space_group_name_H-M   'P 1'
#
loop_
_entity.id
_entity.type
_entity.pdbx_description
1 polymer ?
#
loop_
_entity_poly.entity_id
_entity_poly.type
_entity_poly.pdbx_seq_one_letter_code
_entity_poly.pdbx_strand_id
1 'polypeptide(L)'
;MAATGAVATDREVVRGKRAALFFAAVAIVLGLPLWWKTTETYRAPLPYSQISGLNALQLRLMVPVTVVFTRDSVPLDDQGKLPFTVVHEREIPLKYKMKIKCRFQKTYRRALDHEEEALLLGSVQEAEATLAQPNEQVEGSLTVYVISEHSSLLPQDMMSYIGPERTAVVRGVMHREALNIIGHRIIQVAQAMSLTEDVLAAALADHLPEDKWSSDKRRPLKSSLGYEITFSLLNPDPKSHDVHWDIEGAVRRYVQPFLNTLSAAGNFSVDSQVYNVDPKAYNVSEQPVRVEVDMVRVMEVFLAQLRLLFGIAHPQVPPKCLLSGPKSEGLMTWELDRLLWARSVENLATATTTLTSLAQLLGKISNIVIKDDVASEVYRAVAAVQKAAEELASGHLSSAFAASQEAVTSSERAFFDPSLLHLLYFPDDQKFAIYIPLFLPMAVPILLSLVKIFLETRKSWKKPEKID
;
A
#
# COMPACT_ATOMS: atom_id res chain seq x y z
N MET A 1 -31.31 88.42 -2.46
CA MET A 1 -31.85 87.05 -2.60
C MET A 1 -30.96 86.08 -3.41
N ALA A 2 -29.93 86.53 -4.13
CA ALA A 2 -29.03 85.63 -4.89
C ALA A 2 -27.98 84.89 -4.04
N ALA A 3 -27.51 85.49 -2.92
CA ALA A 3 -26.47 84.91 -2.06
C ALA A 3 -26.94 83.67 -1.27
N THR A 4 -28.22 83.59 -0.92
CA THR A 4 -28.81 82.43 -0.22
C THR A 4 -28.99 81.22 -1.13
N GLY A 5 -29.18 81.43 -2.43
CA GLY A 5 -29.25 80.36 -3.43
C GLY A 5 -27.89 79.71 -3.70
N ALA A 6 -26.81 80.50 -3.77
CA ALA A 6 -25.45 80.00 -4.01
C ALA A 6 -24.92 79.12 -2.85
N VAL A 7 -25.22 79.48 -1.60
CA VAL A 7 -24.83 78.70 -0.41
C VAL A 7 -25.64 77.40 -0.28
N ALA A 8 -26.89 77.38 -0.75
CA ALA A 8 -27.71 76.17 -0.79
C ALA A 8 -27.18 75.17 -1.83
N THR A 9 -26.82 75.64 -3.04
CA THR A 9 -26.25 74.79 -4.08
C THR A 9 -24.90 74.18 -3.70
N ASP A 10 -24.05 74.91 -2.97
CA ASP A 10 -22.73 74.41 -2.55
C ASP A 10 -22.86 73.31 -1.47
N ARG A 11 -23.83 73.45 -0.56
CA ARG A 11 -24.16 72.41 0.43
C ARG A 11 -24.70 71.12 -0.19
N GLU A 12 -25.47 71.21 -1.27
CA GLU A 12 -25.98 70.06 -2.00
C GLU A 12 -24.86 69.29 -2.73
N VAL A 13 -23.90 70.01 -3.33
CA VAL A 13 -22.72 69.40 -3.96
C VAL A 13 -21.86 68.67 -2.92
N VAL A 14 -21.63 69.27 -1.75
CA VAL A 14 -20.88 68.62 -0.66
C VAL A 14 -21.61 67.40 -0.11
N ARG A 15 -22.95 67.46 0.02
CA ARG A 15 -23.77 66.30 0.42
C ARG A 15 -23.71 65.17 -0.59
N GLY A 16 -23.79 65.48 -1.89
CA GLY A 16 -23.66 64.50 -2.97
C GLY A 16 -22.29 63.82 -2.99
N LYS A 17 -21.20 64.58 -2.78
CA LYS A 17 -19.84 64.03 -2.66
C LYS A 17 -19.70 63.09 -1.46
N ARG A 18 -20.24 63.47 -0.31
CA ARG A 18 -20.23 62.64 0.91
C ARG A 18 -21.06 61.36 0.73
N ALA A 19 -22.23 61.45 0.10
CA ALA A 19 -23.07 60.29 -0.21
C ALA A 19 -22.38 59.32 -1.17
N ALA A 20 -21.77 59.82 -2.25
CA ALA A 20 -21.02 59.00 -3.20
C ALA A 20 -19.81 58.30 -2.54
N LEU A 21 -19.06 59.01 -1.69
CA LEU A 21 -17.97 58.42 -0.91
C LEU A 21 -18.47 57.37 0.10
N PHE A 22 -19.62 57.59 0.73
CA PHE A 22 -20.22 56.63 1.65
C PHE A 22 -20.64 55.35 0.93
N PHE A 23 -21.37 55.45 -0.19
CA PHE A 23 -21.76 54.28 -0.98
C PHE A 23 -20.55 53.52 -1.54
N ALA A 24 -19.52 54.24 -2.00
CA ALA A 24 -18.26 53.64 -2.41
C ALA A 24 -17.56 52.90 -1.26
N ALA A 25 -17.50 53.50 -0.07
CA ALA A 25 -16.91 52.87 1.11
C ALA A 25 -17.68 51.61 1.51
N VAL A 26 -19.02 51.65 1.51
CA VAL A 26 -19.87 50.47 1.78
C VAL A 26 -19.65 49.37 0.73
N ALA A 27 -19.61 49.73 -0.56
CA ALA A 27 -19.38 48.77 -1.63
C ALA A 27 -18.00 48.11 -1.53
N ILE A 28 -16.96 48.85 -1.14
CA ILE A 28 -15.60 48.32 -1.01
C ILE A 28 -15.43 47.50 0.29
N VAL A 29 -15.96 47.99 1.41
CA VAL A 29 -15.76 47.39 2.74
C VAL A 29 -16.70 46.21 2.98
N LEU A 30 -17.94 46.25 2.47
CA LEU A 30 -18.92 45.18 2.65
C LEU A 30 -19.21 44.45 1.34
N GLY A 31 -19.39 45.18 0.24
CA GLY A 31 -19.76 44.61 -1.06
C GLY A 31 -18.71 43.66 -1.63
N LEU A 32 -17.44 44.10 -1.73
CA LEU A 32 -16.36 43.27 -2.27
C LEU A 32 -16.10 42.00 -1.43
N PRO A 33 -16.00 42.07 -0.08
CA PRO A 33 -15.80 40.86 0.73
C PRO A 33 -17.00 39.92 0.70
N LEU A 34 -18.22 40.46 0.70
CA LEU A 34 -19.44 39.65 0.62
C LEU A 34 -19.52 38.97 -0.75
N TRP A 35 -19.30 39.72 -1.83
CA TRP A 35 -19.27 39.18 -3.19
C TRP A 35 -18.25 38.05 -3.29
N TRP A 36 -17.01 38.30 -2.89
CA TRP A 36 -15.94 37.29 -2.90
C TRP A 36 -16.35 36.02 -2.15
N LYS A 37 -16.86 36.18 -0.92
CA LYS A 37 -17.29 35.05 -0.07
C LYS A 37 -18.50 34.29 -0.62
N THR A 38 -19.41 34.96 -1.32
CA THR A 38 -20.58 34.31 -1.95
C THR A 38 -20.27 33.67 -3.30
N THR A 39 -19.21 34.12 -3.98
CA THR A 39 -18.75 33.53 -5.25
C THR A 39 -17.69 32.45 -5.08
N GLU A 40 -17.15 32.30 -3.87
CA GLU A 40 -16.17 31.27 -3.54
C GLU A 40 -16.83 29.89 -3.59
N THR A 41 -16.23 28.98 -4.36
CA THR A 41 -16.67 27.59 -4.42
C THR A 41 -16.33 26.90 -3.10
N TYR A 42 -17.33 26.31 -2.44
CA TYR A 42 -17.10 25.54 -1.22
C TYR A 42 -16.06 24.45 -1.43
N ARG A 43 -15.12 24.33 -0.49
CA ARG A 43 -14.08 23.32 -0.44
C ARG A 43 -13.91 22.83 0.98
N ALA A 44 -14.17 21.55 1.21
CA ALA A 44 -13.81 20.93 2.47
C ALA A 44 -12.28 21.02 2.70
N PRO A 45 -11.84 21.26 3.94
CA PRO A 45 -10.42 21.33 4.27
C PRO A 45 -9.76 19.96 4.08
N LEU A 46 -8.54 19.95 3.56
CA LEU A 46 -7.74 18.72 3.37
C LEU A 46 -6.45 18.76 4.20
N PRO A 47 -5.96 17.59 4.66
CA PRO A 47 -4.76 17.49 5.49
C PRO A 47 -3.45 17.60 4.68
N TYR A 48 -3.24 18.70 3.95
CA TYR A 48 -2.06 18.90 3.09
C TYR A 48 -0.73 18.72 3.81
N SER A 49 -0.62 19.22 5.05
CA SER A 49 0.60 19.08 5.85
C SER A 49 0.90 17.61 6.18
N GLN A 50 -0.12 16.84 6.55
CA GLN A 50 0.03 15.41 6.85
C GLN A 50 0.39 14.63 5.59
N ILE A 51 -0.28 14.90 4.46
CA ILE A 51 0.03 14.29 3.15
C ILE A 51 1.48 14.55 2.76
N SER A 52 1.96 15.78 2.92
CA SER A 52 3.36 16.13 2.62
C SER A 52 4.36 15.38 3.52
N GLY A 53 3.97 15.12 4.78
CA GLY A 53 4.76 14.36 5.75
C GLY A 53 4.88 12.86 5.42
N LEU A 54 3.94 12.29 4.66
CA LEU A 54 3.96 10.86 4.29
C LEU A 54 5.20 10.48 3.47
N ASN A 55 5.69 11.39 2.61
CA ASN A 55 6.90 11.16 1.82
C ASN A 55 8.19 11.08 2.67
N ALA A 56 8.18 11.63 3.89
CA ALA A 56 9.31 11.61 4.82
C ALA A 56 9.24 10.43 5.81
N LEU A 57 8.21 9.59 5.71
CA LEU A 57 7.98 8.49 6.64
C LEU A 57 9.08 7.42 6.50
N GLN A 58 9.57 6.93 7.64
CA GLN A 58 10.49 5.80 7.71
C GLN A 58 9.69 4.54 8.05
N LEU A 59 9.50 3.65 7.08
CA LEU A 59 8.83 2.38 7.30
C LEU A 59 9.76 1.42 8.04
N ARG A 60 9.42 1.12 9.29
CA ARG A 60 10.12 0.11 10.10
C ARG A 60 9.32 -1.18 10.08
N LEU A 61 9.89 -2.23 9.53
CA LEU A 61 9.28 -3.55 9.41
C LEU A 61 9.85 -4.43 10.51
N MET A 62 9.04 -4.76 11.51
CA MET A 62 9.44 -5.57 12.65
C MET A 62 9.26 -7.06 12.34
N VAL A 63 10.35 -7.82 12.38
CA VAL A 63 10.41 -9.29 12.37
C VAL A 63 10.84 -9.80 13.75
N PRO A 64 9.91 -10.25 14.62
CA PRO A 64 10.24 -10.94 15.86
C PRO A 64 10.88 -12.30 15.56
N VAL A 65 12.01 -12.60 16.19
CA VAL A 65 12.71 -13.90 16.04
C VAL A 65 12.96 -14.48 17.42
N THR A 66 12.30 -15.57 17.78
CA THR A 66 12.56 -16.29 19.02
C THR A 66 13.59 -17.39 18.75
N VAL A 67 14.75 -17.31 19.38
CA VAL A 67 15.83 -18.30 19.29
C VAL A 67 15.77 -19.19 20.51
N VAL A 68 15.61 -20.50 20.29
CA VAL A 68 15.39 -21.48 21.34
C VAL A 68 16.56 -22.46 21.37
N PHE A 69 17.32 -22.49 22.45
CA PHE A 69 18.43 -23.43 22.61
C PHE A 69 17.99 -24.68 23.38
N THR A 70 18.24 -25.87 22.81
CA THR A 70 18.23 -27.12 23.60
C THR A 70 19.34 -27.12 24.66
N ARG A 71 19.21 -27.94 25.69
CA ARG A 71 20.12 -28.05 26.84
C ARG A 71 21.58 -28.23 26.40
N ASP A 72 21.80 -29.10 25.42
CA ASP A 72 23.12 -29.43 24.88
C ASP A 72 23.58 -28.50 23.74
N SER A 73 22.82 -27.44 23.45
CA SER A 73 23.14 -26.45 22.41
C SER A 73 23.52 -25.07 22.97
N VAL A 74 23.40 -24.85 24.29
CA VAL A 74 23.72 -23.56 24.91
C VAL A 74 25.25 -23.42 25.03
N PRO A 75 25.86 -22.38 24.43
CA PRO A 75 27.30 -22.14 24.58
C PRO A 75 27.70 -21.98 26.06
N LEU A 76 28.81 -22.61 26.45
CA LEU A 76 29.30 -22.66 27.84
C LEU A 76 29.46 -21.28 28.49
N ASP A 77 29.88 -20.28 27.72
CA ASP A 77 30.14 -18.90 28.20
C ASP A 77 28.85 -18.10 28.50
N ASP A 78 27.68 -18.56 28.04
CA ASP A 78 26.45 -17.77 28.00
C ASP A 78 25.26 -18.42 28.71
N GLN A 79 25.47 -19.57 29.38
CA GLN A 79 24.41 -20.32 30.07
C GLN A 79 23.65 -19.51 31.13
N GLY A 80 24.30 -18.51 31.74
CA GLY A 80 23.72 -17.63 32.76
C GLY A 80 23.10 -16.34 32.21
N LYS A 81 23.19 -16.06 30.90
CA LYS A 81 22.68 -14.83 30.28
C LYS A 81 21.29 -14.99 29.66
N LEU A 82 20.80 -16.22 29.53
CA LEU A 82 19.48 -16.53 28.97
C LEU A 82 18.39 -16.36 30.05
N PRO A 83 17.26 -15.69 29.77
CA PRO A 83 16.87 -15.10 28.50
C PRO A 83 17.41 -13.66 28.29
N PHE A 84 17.68 -13.30 27.04
CA PHE A 84 18.05 -11.92 26.66
C PHE A 84 17.51 -11.55 25.27
N THR A 85 17.46 -10.25 24.96
CA THR A 85 16.97 -9.75 23.67
C THR A 85 18.04 -8.92 22.96
N VAL A 86 18.24 -9.17 21.67
CA VAL A 86 19.14 -8.40 20.81
C VAL A 86 18.35 -7.86 19.63
N VAL A 87 18.42 -6.55 19.43
CA VAL A 87 17.82 -5.88 18.28
C VAL A 87 18.90 -5.67 17.22
N HIS A 88 18.60 -6.09 16.00
CA HIS A 88 19.40 -5.80 14.82
C HIS A 88 18.56 -5.04 13.81
N GLU A 89 19.00 -3.87 13.37
CA GLU A 89 18.30 -3.07 12.36
C GLU A 89 19.13 -3.05 11.07
N ARG A 90 18.46 -3.28 9.94
CA ARG A 90 19.04 -3.25 8.60
C ARG A 90 18.23 -2.31 7.72
N GLU A 91 18.89 -1.33 7.15
CA GLU A 91 18.31 -0.52 6.07
C GLU A 91 18.36 -1.29 4.76
N ILE A 92 17.26 -1.32 4.02
CA ILE A 92 17.20 -1.96 2.72
C ILE A 92 17.54 -0.91 1.67
N PRO A 93 18.60 -1.09 0.87
CA PRO A 93 19.17 -0.04 0.01
C PRO A 93 18.34 0.17 -1.27
N LEU A 94 17.05 0.44 -1.14
CA LEU A 94 16.17 0.78 -2.25
C LEU A 94 16.24 2.27 -2.54
N LYS A 95 16.44 2.63 -3.81
CA LYS A 95 16.33 4.02 -4.29
C LYS A 95 14.86 4.42 -4.43
N TYR A 96 14.17 4.46 -3.30
CA TYR A 96 12.78 4.89 -3.19
C TYR A 96 12.66 6.11 -2.27
N LYS A 97 11.56 6.86 -2.39
CA LYS A 97 11.35 8.09 -1.59
C LYS A 97 11.25 7.78 -0.09
N MET A 98 10.62 6.65 0.27
CA MET A 98 10.51 6.20 1.65
C MET A 98 11.72 5.34 2.03
N LYS A 99 12.29 5.57 3.22
CA LYS A 99 13.33 4.70 3.77
C LYS A 99 12.67 3.48 4.44
N ILE A 100 13.06 2.29 3.99
CA ILE A 100 12.57 1.03 4.54
C ILE A 100 13.68 0.40 5.39
N LYS A 101 13.37 0.16 6.66
CA LYS A 101 14.26 -0.50 7.62
C LYS A 101 13.61 -1.77 8.13
N CYS A 102 14.29 -2.89 7.98
CA CYS A 102 13.88 -4.14 8.63
C CYS A 102 14.58 -4.25 9.97
N ARG A 103 13.79 -4.38 11.03
CA ARG A 103 14.25 -4.59 12.40
C ARG A 103 14.01 -6.05 12.75
N PHE A 104 15.05 -6.75 13.14
CA PHE A 104 15.00 -8.12 13.67
C PHE A 104 15.17 -8.06 15.19
N GLN A 105 14.14 -8.44 15.93
CA GLN A 105 14.17 -8.50 17.39
C GLN A 105 14.35 -9.94 17.79
N LYS A 106 15.58 -10.29 18.17
CA LYS A 106 15.95 -11.66 18.51
C LYS A 106 15.80 -11.85 20.01
N THR A 107 14.89 -12.71 20.43
CA THR A 107 14.72 -13.08 21.84
C THR A 107 15.27 -14.47 22.04
N TYR A 108 16.27 -14.61 22.89
CA TYR A 108 16.96 -15.87 23.15
C TYR A 108 16.41 -16.50 24.43
N ARG A 109 16.01 -17.77 24.37
CA ARG A 109 15.52 -18.54 25.52
C ARG A 109 15.97 -19.99 25.45
N ARG A 110 15.80 -20.71 26.57
CA ARG A 110 15.96 -22.17 26.61
C ARG A 110 14.69 -22.86 26.07
N ALA A 111 14.88 -24.05 25.54
CA ALA A 111 13.79 -24.95 25.16
C ALA A 111 12.98 -25.35 26.39
N LEU A 112 11.66 -25.45 26.21
CA LEU A 112 10.73 -26.04 27.16
C LEU A 112 10.82 -27.58 27.07
N ASP A 113 10.35 -28.30 28.09
CA ASP A 113 10.49 -29.76 28.14
C ASP A 113 9.82 -30.46 26.94
N HIS A 114 8.65 -30.00 26.50
CA HIS A 114 7.99 -30.54 25.31
C HIS A 114 8.75 -30.23 23.99
N GLU A 115 9.45 -29.09 23.93
CA GLU A 115 10.26 -28.72 22.75
C GLU A 115 11.54 -29.56 22.69
N GLU A 116 12.13 -29.86 23.85
CA GLU A 116 13.26 -30.78 23.97
C GLU A 116 12.89 -32.18 23.48
N GLU A 117 11.78 -32.73 23.99
CA GLU A 117 11.28 -34.05 23.61
C GLU A 117 11.04 -34.13 22.09
N ALA A 118 10.44 -33.09 21.50
CA ALA A 118 10.22 -33.01 20.07
C ALA A 118 11.54 -32.97 19.25
N LEU A 119 12.55 -32.23 19.71
CA LEU A 119 13.83 -32.07 19.02
C LEU A 119 14.79 -33.27 19.21
N LEU A 120 14.46 -34.21 20.10
CA LEU A 120 15.15 -35.49 20.27
C LEU A 120 14.61 -36.60 19.34
N LEU A 121 13.51 -36.34 18.63
CA LEU A 121 12.95 -37.29 17.66
C LEU A 121 13.92 -37.53 16.48
N GLY A 122 13.81 -38.70 15.86
CA GLY A 122 14.74 -39.12 14.81
C GLY A 122 14.54 -38.44 13.45
N SER A 123 13.42 -37.74 13.26
CA SER A 123 13.02 -37.10 12.01
C SER A 123 12.58 -35.65 12.24
N VAL A 124 13.03 -34.76 11.36
CA VAL A 124 12.62 -33.34 11.36
C VAL A 124 11.11 -33.19 11.23
N GLN A 125 10.48 -34.03 10.40
CA GLN A 125 9.04 -33.97 10.14
C GLN A 125 8.21 -34.32 11.39
N GLU A 126 8.66 -35.31 12.16
CA GLU A 126 8.02 -35.70 13.44
C GLU A 126 8.22 -34.62 14.51
N ALA A 127 9.42 -34.05 14.59
CA ALA A 127 9.72 -32.92 15.47
C ALA A 127 8.81 -31.74 15.16
N GLU A 128 8.67 -31.36 13.89
CA GLU A 128 7.78 -30.26 13.47
C GLU A 128 6.31 -30.53 13.78
N ALA A 129 5.81 -31.75 13.56
CA ALA A 129 4.43 -32.10 13.86
C ALA A 129 4.12 -31.96 15.36
N THR A 130 5.10 -32.29 16.21
CA THR A 130 4.98 -32.16 17.67
C THR A 130 5.08 -30.70 18.11
N LEU A 131 5.99 -29.92 17.52
CA LEU A 131 6.17 -28.49 17.77
C LEU A 131 5.02 -27.61 17.26
N ALA A 132 4.19 -28.14 16.34
CA ALA A 132 3.04 -27.44 15.77
C ALA A 132 1.75 -27.51 16.62
N GLN A 133 1.73 -28.26 17.73
CA GLN A 133 0.61 -28.26 18.68
C GLN A 133 0.47 -26.90 19.37
N PRO A 134 -0.74 -26.52 19.85
CA PRO A 134 -1.34 -25.20 19.64
C PRO A 134 -0.68 -24.10 20.50
N ASN A 135 0.53 -23.71 20.14
CA ASN A 135 1.08 -22.44 20.52
C ASN A 135 0.65 -21.46 19.42
N GLU A 136 -0.15 -20.45 19.77
CA GLU A 136 -0.51 -19.35 18.87
C GLU A 136 0.78 -18.63 18.43
N GLN A 137 1.38 -19.09 17.32
CA GLN A 137 2.49 -18.38 16.71
C GLN A 137 1.95 -17.09 16.10
N VAL A 138 2.40 -15.97 16.65
CA VAL A 138 2.05 -14.65 16.17
C VAL A 138 2.50 -14.53 14.70
N GLU A 139 1.62 -14.03 13.84
CA GLU A 139 1.91 -13.82 12.42
C GLU A 139 3.09 -12.87 12.25
N GLY A 140 4.00 -13.20 11.33
CA GLY A 140 5.26 -12.47 11.14
C GLY A 140 6.34 -12.76 12.17
N SER A 141 6.09 -13.59 13.20
CA SER A 141 7.12 -14.06 14.12
C SER A 141 7.80 -15.35 13.63
N LEU A 142 9.10 -15.49 13.85
CA LEU A 142 9.86 -16.68 13.47
C LEU A 142 10.44 -17.35 14.72
N THR A 143 10.40 -18.68 14.77
CA THR A 143 11.06 -19.46 15.82
C THR A 143 12.22 -20.26 15.24
N VAL A 144 13.42 -20.08 15.80
CA VAL A 144 14.62 -20.78 15.36
C VAL A 144 15.12 -21.65 16.50
N TYR A 145 15.02 -22.97 16.35
CA TYR A 145 15.54 -23.95 17.30
C TYR A 145 17.01 -24.21 17.02
N VAL A 146 17.86 -24.03 18.02
CA VAL A 146 19.27 -24.38 17.98
C VAL A 146 19.42 -25.74 18.63
N ILE A 147 19.87 -26.72 17.85
CA ILE A 147 20.09 -28.10 18.29
C ILE A 147 21.57 -28.35 18.56
N SER A 148 21.90 -29.41 19.29
CA SER A 148 23.29 -29.81 19.51
C SER A 148 24.03 -30.10 18.20
N GLU A 149 25.34 -29.86 18.19
CA GLU A 149 26.22 -30.20 17.07
C GLU A 149 26.14 -31.68 16.70
N HIS A 150 25.88 -32.55 17.69
CA HIS A 150 25.80 -34.00 17.54
C HIS A 150 24.39 -34.55 17.29
N SER A 151 23.39 -33.68 17.18
CA SER A 151 22.02 -34.13 16.94
C SER A 151 21.90 -34.85 15.60
N SER A 152 21.20 -35.99 15.60
CA SER A 152 20.86 -36.77 14.41
C SER A 152 19.67 -36.19 13.63
N LEU A 153 19.03 -35.13 14.14
CA LEU A 153 17.84 -34.53 13.54
C LEU A 153 18.12 -33.98 12.14
N LEU A 154 19.31 -33.43 11.92
CA LEU A 154 19.77 -32.98 10.60
C LEU A 154 20.88 -33.90 10.08
N PRO A 155 20.99 -34.10 8.76
CA PRO A 155 22.17 -34.71 8.14
C PRO A 155 23.47 -33.98 8.54
N GLN A 156 24.60 -34.70 8.59
CA GLN A 156 25.88 -34.15 9.09
C GLN A 156 26.44 -33.03 8.21
N ASP A 157 26.15 -33.05 6.92
CA ASP A 157 26.55 -32.02 5.95
C ASP A 157 25.66 -30.76 6.01
N MET A 158 24.52 -30.85 6.70
CA MET A 158 23.52 -29.79 6.81
C MET A 158 23.63 -29.05 8.14
N MET A 159 23.58 -27.72 8.05
CA MET A 159 23.72 -26.80 9.17
C MET A 159 22.41 -26.13 9.57
N SER A 160 21.41 -26.14 8.68
CA SER A 160 20.10 -25.60 8.98
C SER A 160 19.00 -26.26 8.17
N TYR A 161 17.77 -26.07 8.62
CA TYR A 161 16.56 -26.52 7.96
C TYR A 161 15.48 -25.45 8.11
N ILE A 162 14.78 -25.15 7.03
CA ILE A 162 13.63 -24.24 7.00
C ILE A 162 12.37 -25.09 6.79
N GLY A 163 11.46 -25.00 7.75
CA GLY A 163 10.19 -25.69 7.75
C GLY A 163 9.11 -25.01 6.90
N PRO A 164 7.98 -25.69 6.70
CA PRO A 164 6.79 -25.12 6.09
C PRO A 164 6.02 -24.17 7.05
N GLU A 165 6.22 -24.32 8.36
CA GLU A 165 5.69 -23.40 9.38
C GLU A 165 6.70 -22.27 9.66
N ARG A 166 6.38 -21.35 10.59
CA ARG A 166 7.28 -20.26 11.01
C ARG A 166 8.47 -20.74 11.85
N THR A 167 8.93 -21.96 11.61
CA THR A 167 9.96 -22.66 12.36
C THR A 167 11.16 -22.99 11.49
N ALA A 168 12.35 -22.84 12.07
CA ALA A 168 13.59 -23.29 11.47
C ALA A 168 14.46 -23.96 12.52
N VAL A 169 15.35 -24.84 12.06
CA VAL A 169 16.32 -25.54 12.90
C VAL A 169 17.72 -25.15 12.45
N VAL A 170 18.61 -24.86 13.40
CA VAL A 170 20.01 -24.53 13.16
C VAL A 170 20.88 -25.41 14.03
N ARG A 171 21.90 -26.03 13.43
CA ARG A 171 22.89 -26.80 14.18
C ARG A 171 23.79 -25.85 14.97
N GLY A 172 23.83 -26.04 16.29
CA GLY A 172 24.70 -25.31 17.20
C GLY A 172 26.17 -25.71 17.06
N VAL A 173 27.05 -24.94 17.70
CA VAL A 173 28.50 -25.14 17.70
C VAL A 173 28.99 -24.91 19.13
N MET A 174 29.88 -25.76 19.65
CA MET A 174 30.38 -25.68 21.04
C MET A 174 31.77 -25.02 21.17
N HIS A 175 32.03 -23.95 20.43
CA HIS A 175 33.33 -23.25 20.40
C HIS A 175 33.27 -21.87 21.06
N ARG A 176 34.44 -21.33 21.45
CA ARG A 176 34.58 -19.90 21.80
C ARG A 176 34.12 -19.08 20.57
N GLU A 177 33.19 -18.14 20.75
CA GLU A 177 32.48 -17.39 19.68
C GLU A 177 31.28 -18.10 19.00
N ALA A 178 30.79 -19.22 19.55
CA ALA A 178 29.60 -19.92 19.03
C ALA A 178 28.39 -19.01 18.76
N LEU A 179 28.09 -18.06 19.66
CA LEU A 179 26.97 -17.13 19.47
C LEU A 179 27.12 -16.22 18.25
N ASN A 180 28.35 -15.86 17.85
CA ASN A 180 28.57 -15.03 16.67
C ASN A 180 28.31 -15.83 15.39
N ILE A 181 28.82 -17.06 15.33
CA ILE A 181 28.66 -17.98 14.19
C ILE A 181 27.17 -18.36 14.04
N ILE A 182 26.56 -18.83 15.13
CA ILE A 182 25.14 -19.19 15.17
C ILE A 182 24.28 -17.94 14.91
N GLY A 183 24.65 -16.79 15.47
CA GLY A 183 23.97 -15.52 15.26
C GLY A 183 23.93 -15.09 13.80
N HIS A 184 25.03 -15.23 13.07
CA HIS A 184 25.07 -14.97 11.62
C HIS A 184 24.15 -15.93 10.85
N ARG A 185 24.16 -17.21 11.22
CA ARG A 185 23.31 -18.24 10.60
C ARG A 185 21.82 -17.99 10.83
N ILE A 186 21.44 -17.64 12.06
CA ILE A 186 20.07 -17.26 12.42
C ILE A 186 19.61 -16.07 11.58
N ILE A 187 20.47 -15.06 11.37
CA ILE A 187 20.13 -13.91 10.53
C ILE A 187 19.90 -14.34 9.08
N GLN A 188 20.75 -15.21 8.52
CA GLN A 188 20.57 -15.72 7.15
C GLN A 188 19.24 -16.48 6.99
N VAL A 189 18.91 -17.36 7.94
CA VAL A 189 17.66 -18.12 7.94
C VAL A 189 16.45 -17.18 8.10
N ALA A 190 16.51 -16.24 9.04
CA ALA A 190 15.45 -15.26 9.24
C ALA A 190 15.24 -14.39 7.99
N GLN A 191 16.31 -13.99 7.29
CA GLN A 191 16.23 -13.26 6.02
C GLN A 191 15.60 -14.11 4.90
N ALA A 192 15.94 -15.39 4.83
CA ALA A 192 15.37 -16.31 3.84
C ALA A 192 13.85 -16.51 4.03
N MET A 193 13.35 -16.44 5.27
CA MET A 193 11.93 -16.59 5.62
C MET A 193 11.15 -15.27 5.71
N SER A 194 11.83 -14.11 5.79
CA SER A 194 11.20 -12.79 5.93
C SER A 194 11.40 -11.93 4.68
N LEU A 195 11.76 -10.65 4.82
CA LEU A 195 11.88 -9.72 3.70
C LEU A 195 13.30 -9.67 3.13
N THR A 196 13.39 -9.82 1.82
CA THR A 196 14.62 -9.60 1.05
C THR A 196 14.49 -8.34 0.19
N GLU A 197 15.63 -7.82 -0.25
CA GLU A 197 15.68 -6.68 -1.17
C GLU A 197 14.94 -6.98 -2.47
N ASP A 198 15.09 -8.18 -3.03
CA ASP A 198 14.41 -8.59 -4.26
C ASP A 198 12.88 -8.58 -4.13
N VAL A 199 12.35 -9.05 -3.00
CA VAL A 199 10.90 -9.09 -2.76
C VAL A 199 10.32 -7.69 -2.67
N LEU A 200 10.99 -6.80 -1.93
CA LEU A 200 10.54 -5.41 -1.81
C LEU A 200 10.74 -4.61 -3.09
N ALA A 201 11.82 -4.86 -3.83
CA ALA A 201 12.03 -4.26 -5.15
C ALA A 201 10.94 -4.68 -6.13
N ALA A 202 10.52 -5.95 -6.11
CA ALA A 202 9.41 -6.44 -6.93
C ALA A 202 8.07 -5.81 -6.53
N ALA A 203 7.79 -5.69 -5.22
CA ALA A 203 6.58 -5.06 -4.72
C ALA A 203 6.50 -3.55 -5.05
N LEU A 204 7.66 -2.87 -5.10
CA LEU A 204 7.76 -1.45 -5.42
C LEU A 204 8.12 -1.19 -6.89
N ALA A 205 8.02 -2.19 -7.78
CA ALA A 205 8.48 -2.07 -9.16
C ALA A 205 7.85 -0.90 -9.91
N ASP A 206 6.56 -0.61 -9.69
CA ASP A 206 5.85 0.51 -10.31
C ASP A 206 6.26 1.88 -9.77
N HIS A 207 6.95 1.91 -8.63
CA HIS A 207 7.35 3.12 -7.92
C HIS A 207 8.86 3.39 -8.00
N LEU A 208 9.63 2.46 -8.59
CA LEU A 208 11.07 2.57 -8.77
C LEU A 208 11.43 3.03 -10.20
N PRO A 209 12.54 3.78 -10.39
CA PRO A 209 13.04 4.12 -11.73
C PRO A 209 13.41 2.86 -12.54
N GLU A 210 13.05 2.81 -13.82
CA GLU A 210 13.21 1.63 -14.69
C GLU A 210 14.67 1.17 -14.90
N ASP A 211 15.66 2.04 -14.67
CA ASP A 211 17.07 1.87 -15.04
C ASP A 211 17.83 0.69 -14.38
N LYS A 212 17.19 -0.13 -13.55
CA LYS A 212 17.84 -1.26 -12.86
C LYS A 212 17.14 -2.61 -12.97
N TRP A 213 16.05 -2.71 -13.72
CA TRP A 213 15.35 -3.98 -13.81
C TRP A 213 15.95 -4.87 -14.89
N SER A 214 16.47 -6.04 -14.51
CA SER A 214 16.75 -7.09 -15.48
C SER A 214 15.42 -7.51 -16.12
N SER A 215 15.32 -7.40 -17.45
CA SER A 215 14.17 -7.83 -18.27
C SER A 215 13.61 -9.22 -17.91
N ASP A 216 14.43 -10.08 -17.29
CA ASP A 216 14.09 -11.44 -16.88
C ASP A 216 13.20 -11.58 -15.63
N LYS A 217 13.09 -10.55 -14.77
CA LYS A 217 12.26 -10.68 -13.56
C LYS A 217 10.81 -10.29 -13.90
N ARG A 218 9.93 -11.28 -14.06
CA ARG A 218 8.48 -11.02 -14.26
C ARG A 218 7.95 -10.17 -13.10
N ARG A 219 7.20 -9.11 -13.43
CA ARG A 219 6.54 -8.26 -12.42
C ARG A 219 5.40 -9.06 -11.76
N PRO A 220 5.32 -9.10 -10.43
CA PRO A 220 4.16 -9.64 -9.74
C PRO A 220 2.87 -8.91 -10.13
N LEU A 221 1.74 -9.60 -10.04
CA LEU A 221 0.41 -9.01 -10.13
C LEU A 221 0.26 -7.97 -9.03
N LYS A 222 -0.45 -6.87 -9.29
CA LYS A 222 -0.73 -5.85 -8.27
C LYS A 222 -1.63 -6.37 -7.16
N SER A 223 -1.51 -5.77 -5.99
CA SER A 223 -2.40 -6.01 -4.87
C SER A 223 -3.84 -5.64 -5.24
N SER A 224 -4.80 -6.52 -4.99
CA SER A 224 -6.23 -6.30 -5.21
C SER A 224 -7.02 -6.99 -4.12
N LEU A 225 -8.20 -6.45 -3.78
CA LEU A 225 -9.14 -7.09 -2.84
C LEU A 225 -9.89 -8.28 -3.47
N GLY A 226 -9.89 -8.39 -4.80
CA GLY A 226 -10.61 -9.43 -5.53
C GLY A 226 -9.82 -9.94 -6.74
N TYR A 227 -9.83 -11.25 -6.92
CA TYR A 227 -9.20 -11.98 -8.01
C TYR A 227 -10.19 -13.00 -8.61
N GLU A 228 -10.23 -13.07 -9.94
CA GLU A 228 -11.04 -14.04 -10.68
C GLU A 228 -10.11 -14.94 -11.49
N ILE A 229 -10.27 -16.26 -11.34
CA ILE A 229 -9.47 -17.28 -12.02
C ILE A 229 -10.39 -18.11 -12.90
N THR A 230 -10.29 -17.94 -14.22
CA THR A 230 -11.10 -18.71 -15.18
C THR A 230 -10.26 -19.75 -15.91
N PHE A 231 -10.58 -21.03 -15.76
CA PHE A 231 -9.99 -22.11 -16.54
C PHE A 231 -10.77 -22.31 -17.84
N SER A 232 -10.09 -22.28 -18.98
CA SER A 232 -10.74 -22.45 -20.30
C SER A 232 -10.13 -23.64 -21.04
N LEU A 233 -10.93 -24.67 -21.31
CA LEU A 233 -10.55 -25.79 -22.17
C LEU A 233 -10.97 -25.48 -23.61
N LEU A 234 -10.01 -25.41 -24.53
CA LEU A 234 -10.27 -25.21 -25.95
C LEU A 234 -10.22 -26.56 -26.69
N ASN A 235 -11.35 -27.00 -27.24
CA ASN A 235 -11.43 -28.16 -28.13
C ASN A 235 -11.51 -27.69 -29.59
N PRO A 236 -10.43 -27.81 -30.38
CA PRO A 236 -10.38 -27.32 -31.75
C PRO A 236 -11.14 -28.19 -32.76
N ASP A 237 -11.47 -29.44 -32.40
CA ASP A 237 -12.21 -30.36 -33.27
C ASP A 237 -13.11 -31.29 -32.42
N PRO A 238 -14.32 -30.81 -32.05
CA PRO A 238 -15.25 -31.57 -31.22
C PRO A 238 -15.89 -32.76 -31.93
N LYS A 239 -15.72 -32.90 -33.26
CA LYS A 239 -16.24 -34.07 -33.99
C LYS A 239 -15.24 -35.24 -33.96
N SER A 240 -13.94 -34.95 -33.99
CA SER A 240 -12.90 -35.98 -33.90
C SER A 240 -12.40 -36.24 -32.49
N HIS A 241 -12.63 -35.34 -31.52
CA HIS A 241 -12.11 -35.48 -30.15
C HIS A 241 -13.19 -35.23 -29.10
N ASP A 242 -13.34 -36.19 -28.19
CA ASP A 242 -14.09 -36.06 -26.95
C ASP A 242 -13.09 -35.78 -25.81
N VAL A 243 -12.88 -34.50 -25.50
CA VAL A 243 -11.88 -34.08 -24.52
C VAL A 243 -12.53 -33.97 -23.14
N HIS A 244 -12.04 -34.79 -22.21
CA HIS A 244 -12.43 -34.76 -20.81
C HIS A 244 -11.30 -34.20 -19.93
N TRP A 245 -11.69 -33.41 -18.94
CA TRP A 245 -10.81 -32.88 -17.91
C TRP A 245 -11.57 -32.83 -16.58
N ASP A 246 -10.98 -33.39 -15.52
CA ASP A 246 -11.53 -33.28 -14.17
C ASP A 246 -11.05 -31.96 -13.52
N ILE A 247 -11.54 -30.83 -14.04
CA ILE A 247 -11.16 -29.52 -13.52
C ILE A 247 -11.71 -29.28 -12.11
N GLU A 248 -12.90 -29.79 -11.80
CA GLU A 248 -13.52 -29.61 -10.48
C GLU A 248 -12.72 -30.36 -9.40
N GLY A 249 -12.37 -31.63 -9.65
CA GLY A 249 -11.49 -32.39 -8.76
C GLY A 249 -10.11 -31.77 -8.63
N ALA A 250 -9.54 -31.29 -9.75
CA ALA A 250 -8.24 -30.63 -9.75
C ALA A 250 -8.25 -29.32 -8.93
N VAL A 251 -9.26 -28.47 -9.09
CA VAL A 251 -9.39 -27.22 -8.32
C VAL A 251 -9.53 -27.53 -6.83
N ARG A 252 -10.40 -28.47 -6.46
CA ARG A 252 -10.61 -28.84 -5.05
C ARG A 252 -9.34 -29.38 -4.39
N ARG A 253 -8.55 -30.16 -5.13
CA ARG A 253 -7.33 -30.79 -4.63
C ARG A 253 -6.15 -29.80 -4.58
N TYR A 254 -5.84 -29.17 -5.70
CA TYR A 254 -4.61 -28.39 -5.91
C TYR A 254 -4.77 -26.91 -5.64
N VAL A 255 -5.86 -26.31 -6.10
CA VAL A 255 -6.02 -24.85 -6.12
C VAL A 255 -6.67 -24.33 -4.85
N GLN A 256 -7.70 -25.02 -4.35
CA GLN A 256 -8.47 -24.56 -3.19
C GLN A 256 -7.63 -24.46 -1.91
N PRO A 257 -6.72 -25.40 -1.57
CA PRO A 257 -5.85 -25.23 -0.40
C PRO A 257 -4.97 -23.99 -0.50
N PHE A 258 -4.42 -23.72 -1.69
CA PHE A 258 -3.62 -22.53 -1.96
C PHE A 258 -4.44 -21.23 -1.79
N LEU A 259 -5.65 -21.18 -2.35
CA LEU A 259 -6.54 -20.01 -2.23
C LEU A 259 -7.06 -19.81 -0.81
N ASN A 260 -7.34 -20.89 -0.08
CA ASN A 260 -7.75 -20.83 1.33
C ASN A 260 -6.65 -20.20 2.20
N THR A 261 -5.38 -20.52 1.95
CA THR A 261 -4.28 -19.86 2.67
C THR A 261 -4.13 -18.40 2.26
N LEU A 262 -4.41 -18.06 1.00
CA LEU A 262 -4.36 -16.68 0.50
C LEU A 262 -5.58 -15.83 0.83
N SER A 263 -6.64 -16.37 1.45
CA SER A 263 -7.86 -15.61 1.74
C SER A 263 -7.60 -14.40 2.66
N ALA A 264 -6.51 -14.42 3.42
CA ALA A 264 -6.05 -13.26 4.20
C ALA A 264 -5.62 -12.08 3.32
N ALA A 265 -5.16 -12.34 2.08
CA ALA A 265 -4.67 -11.33 1.15
C ALA A 265 -5.77 -10.77 0.21
N GLY A 266 -6.84 -11.51 -0.03
CA GLY A 266 -7.96 -11.06 -0.89
C GLY A 266 -9.02 -12.14 -1.12
N ASN A 267 -10.08 -11.78 -1.85
CA ASN A 267 -11.15 -12.70 -2.24
C ASN A 267 -10.85 -13.33 -3.61
N PHE A 268 -11.19 -14.61 -3.75
CA PHE A 268 -10.96 -15.38 -4.98
C PHE A 268 -12.25 -16.01 -5.49
N SER A 269 -12.53 -15.85 -6.78
CA SER A 269 -13.52 -16.65 -7.50
C SER A 269 -12.82 -17.55 -8.52
N VAL A 270 -13.33 -18.76 -8.69
CA VAL A 270 -12.80 -19.73 -9.65
C VAL A 270 -13.94 -20.22 -10.53
N ASP A 271 -13.76 -20.04 -11.84
CA ASP A 271 -14.72 -20.43 -12.85
C ASP A 271 -14.05 -21.36 -13.88
N SER A 272 -14.85 -22.19 -14.54
CA SER A 272 -14.35 -23.06 -15.61
C SER A 272 -15.30 -23.08 -16.79
N GLN A 273 -14.75 -23.19 -18.00
CA GLN A 273 -15.51 -23.21 -19.24
C GLN A 273 -14.86 -24.10 -20.30
N VAL A 274 -15.68 -24.59 -21.22
CA VAL A 274 -15.24 -25.39 -22.37
C VAL A 274 -15.67 -24.68 -23.65
N TYR A 275 -14.70 -24.38 -24.51
CA TYR A 275 -14.92 -23.79 -25.82
C TYR A 275 -14.67 -24.80 -26.93
N ASN A 276 -15.72 -25.16 -27.64
CA ASN A 276 -15.64 -25.99 -28.83
C ASN A 276 -15.55 -25.07 -30.06
N VAL A 277 -14.47 -25.20 -30.83
CA VAL A 277 -14.30 -24.51 -32.12
C VAL A 277 -14.81 -25.43 -33.22
N ASP A 278 -15.68 -24.93 -34.10
CA ASP A 278 -16.16 -25.66 -35.28
C ASP A 278 -15.24 -25.31 -36.48
N PRO A 279 -14.31 -26.20 -36.90
CA PRO A 279 -13.47 -25.95 -38.05
C PRO A 279 -14.26 -26.11 -39.35
N LYS A 280 -13.98 -25.24 -40.33
CA LYS A 280 -14.62 -25.23 -41.66
C LYS A 280 -14.40 -26.50 -42.49
N ALA A 281 -13.42 -27.33 -42.13
CA ALA A 281 -13.10 -28.58 -42.82
C ALA A 281 -12.91 -29.68 -41.76
N TYR A 282 -13.78 -30.68 -41.80
CA TYR A 282 -13.70 -31.85 -40.93
C TYR A 282 -13.08 -33.02 -41.69
N ASN A 283 -12.14 -33.70 -41.06
CA ASN A 283 -11.77 -35.04 -41.50
C ASN A 283 -12.86 -36.01 -40.99
N VAL A 284 -13.33 -36.88 -41.87
CA VAL A 284 -14.42 -37.82 -41.60
C VAL A 284 -13.91 -38.94 -40.69
N SER A 285 -13.89 -38.71 -39.38
CA SER A 285 -13.76 -39.75 -38.38
C SER A 285 -15.17 -40.22 -37.97
N GLU A 286 -15.39 -41.54 -37.87
CA GLU A 286 -16.72 -42.10 -37.59
C GLU A 286 -17.13 -41.98 -36.11
N GLN A 287 -16.17 -41.81 -35.19
CA GLN A 287 -16.40 -41.58 -33.76
C GLN A 287 -15.28 -40.73 -33.15
N PRO A 288 -15.61 -39.83 -32.20
CA PRO A 288 -14.61 -39.01 -31.52
C PRO A 288 -13.68 -39.86 -30.66
N VAL A 289 -12.38 -39.58 -30.74
CA VAL A 289 -11.36 -40.18 -29.89
C VAL A 289 -11.41 -39.52 -28.52
N ARG A 290 -11.51 -40.33 -27.46
CA ARG A 290 -11.49 -39.83 -26.09
C ARG A 290 -10.09 -39.37 -25.71
N VAL A 291 -9.97 -38.12 -25.25
CA VAL A 291 -8.74 -37.52 -24.79
C VAL A 291 -8.91 -37.12 -23.33
N GLU A 292 -8.15 -37.75 -22.45
CA GLU A 292 -8.11 -37.44 -21.02
C GLU A 292 -6.96 -36.49 -20.74
N VAL A 293 -7.27 -35.31 -20.19
CA VAL A 293 -6.25 -34.33 -19.82
C VAL A 293 -5.59 -34.75 -18.50
N ASP A 294 -4.26 -34.84 -18.50
CA ASP A 294 -3.48 -35.07 -17.29
C ASP A 294 -3.48 -33.83 -16.39
N MET A 295 -4.45 -33.77 -15.48
CA MET A 295 -4.64 -32.64 -14.57
C MET A 295 -3.49 -32.48 -13.57
N VAL A 296 -2.74 -33.53 -13.25
CA VAL A 296 -1.60 -33.43 -12.33
C VAL A 296 -0.53 -32.55 -12.96
N ARG A 297 -0.13 -32.88 -14.19
CA ARG A 297 0.89 -32.12 -14.92
C ARG A 297 0.45 -30.70 -15.23
N VAL A 298 -0.84 -30.48 -15.53
CA VAL A 298 -1.40 -29.15 -15.75
C VAL A 298 -1.33 -28.32 -14.46
N MET A 299 -1.74 -28.89 -13.33
CA MET A 299 -1.77 -28.18 -12.05
C MET A 299 -0.37 -27.90 -11.49
N GLU A 300 0.62 -28.76 -11.70
CA GLU A 300 2.03 -28.48 -11.33
C GLU A 300 2.54 -27.19 -11.99
N VAL A 301 2.30 -27.06 -13.30
CA VAL A 301 2.72 -25.88 -14.07
C VAL A 301 1.90 -24.66 -13.66
N PHE A 302 0.57 -24.82 -13.53
CA PHE A 302 -0.33 -23.74 -13.16
C PHE A 302 0.02 -23.18 -11.77
N LEU A 303 0.18 -24.02 -10.74
CA LEU A 303 0.52 -23.59 -9.40
C LEU A 303 1.88 -22.91 -9.35
N ALA A 304 2.90 -23.43 -10.06
CA ALA A 304 4.20 -22.79 -10.14
C ALA A 304 4.11 -21.37 -10.73
N GLN A 305 3.31 -21.19 -11.79
CA GLN A 305 3.08 -19.88 -12.40
C GLN A 305 2.24 -18.96 -11.51
N LEU A 306 1.20 -19.49 -10.86
CA LEU A 306 0.34 -18.75 -9.96
C LEU A 306 1.14 -18.18 -8.78
N ARG A 307 2.02 -18.98 -8.17
CA ARG A 307 2.95 -18.53 -7.12
C ARG A 307 3.80 -17.36 -7.58
N LEU A 308 4.39 -17.45 -8.77
CA LEU A 308 5.20 -16.37 -9.35
C LEU A 308 4.37 -15.11 -9.62
N LEU A 309 3.13 -15.24 -10.12
CA LEU A 309 2.21 -14.13 -10.35
C LEU A 309 1.87 -13.40 -9.05
N PHE A 310 1.65 -14.11 -7.94
CA PHE A 310 1.42 -13.48 -6.64
C PHE A 310 2.68 -12.86 -6.01
N GLY A 311 3.86 -13.04 -6.62
CA GLY A 311 5.14 -12.55 -6.09
C GLY A 311 5.77 -13.49 -5.07
N ILE A 312 5.32 -14.74 -5.00
CA ILE A 312 5.83 -15.78 -4.11
C ILE A 312 7.03 -16.43 -4.81
N ALA A 313 8.17 -15.74 -4.74
CA ALA A 313 9.42 -16.22 -5.30
C ALA A 313 10.07 -17.28 -4.41
N HIS A 314 10.81 -18.19 -5.04
CA HIS A 314 11.62 -19.17 -4.33
C HIS A 314 12.61 -18.44 -3.40
N PRO A 315 12.68 -18.82 -2.11
CA PRO A 315 13.58 -18.17 -1.15
C PRO A 315 15.03 -18.42 -1.55
N GLN A 316 15.90 -17.42 -1.32
CA GLN A 316 17.34 -17.65 -1.39
C GLN A 316 17.78 -18.43 -0.15
N VAL A 317 17.93 -19.74 -0.33
CA VAL A 317 18.27 -20.67 0.75
C VAL A 317 19.75 -20.53 1.13
N PRO A 318 20.11 -20.37 2.41
CA PRO A 318 21.50 -20.32 2.85
C PRO A 318 22.29 -21.60 2.47
N PRO A 319 23.61 -21.53 2.27
CA PRO A 319 24.41 -22.71 1.90
C PRO A 319 24.35 -23.77 3.01
N LYS A 320 24.20 -25.06 2.67
CA LYS A 320 23.98 -26.17 3.63
C LYS A 320 22.69 -26.05 4.45
N CYS A 321 21.64 -25.48 3.85
CA CYS A 321 20.32 -25.41 4.45
C CYS A 321 19.36 -26.28 3.64
N LEU A 322 18.63 -27.16 4.31
CA LEU A 322 17.51 -27.87 3.72
C LEU A 322 16.27 -26.95 3.74
N LEU A 323 15.45 -27.04 2.71
CA LEU A 323 14.15 -26.37 2.63
C LEU A 323 13.09 -27.44 2.44
N SER A 324 12.11 -27.47 3.34
CA SER A 324 10.93 -28.32 3.18
C SER A 324 9.97 -27.73 2.15
N GLY A 325 9.31 -28.58 1.38
CA GLY A 325 8.12 -28.17 0.61
C GLY A 325 6.93 -27.88 1.53
N PRO A 326 5.86 -27.26 1.02
CA PRO A 326 4.64 -27.05 1.80
C PRO A 326 4.02 -28.42 2.19
N LYS A 327 3.41 -28.51 3.38
CA LYS A 327 2.77 -29.75 3.89
C LYS A 327 1.58 -30.20 3.05
N SER A 328 0.96 -29.25 2.34
CA SER A 328 -0.11 -29.45 1.36
C SER A 328 0.26 -28.72 0.06
N GLU A 329 -0.57 -28.85 -0.97
CA GLU A 329 -0.42 -28.12 -2.25
C GLU A 329 -0.59 -26.58 -2.10
N GLY A 330 -0.65 -26.06 -0.86
CA GLY A 330 -0.75 -24.64 -0.53
C GLY A 330 0.58 -23.91 -0.27
N LEU A 331 0.56 -22.98 0.68
CA LEU A 331 1.69 -22.09 0.99
C LEU A 331 2.31 -22.42 2.34
N MET A 332 3.61 -22.13 2.47
CA MET A 332 4.26 -22.11 3.78
C MET A 332 3.77 -20.87 4.55
N THR A 333 3.62 -20.96 5.87
CA THR A 333 3.05 -19.85 6.66
C THR A 333 3.92 -18.60 6.63
N TRP A 334 5.24 -18.75 6.57
CA TRP A 334 6.17 -17.63 6.42
C TRP A 334 6.17 -17.04 5.00
N GLU A 335 5.79 -17.82 3.98
CA GLU A 335 5.60 -17.28 2.61
C GLU A 335 4.40 -16.35 2.56
N LEU A 336 3.32 -16.69 3.28
CA LEU A 336 2.18 -15.80 3.46
C LEU A 336 2.60 -14.51 4.19
N ASP A 337 3.36 -14.62 5.29
CA ASP A 337 3.85 -13.43 6.01
C ASP A 337 4.70 -12.52 5.11
N ARG A 338 5.62 -13.12 4.34
CA ARG A 338 6.42 -12.42 3.32
C ARG A 338 5.54 -11.67 2.31
N LEU A 339 4.48 -12.32 1.83
CA LEU A 339 3.52 -11.71 0.91
C LEU A 339 2.80 -10.53 1.58
N LEU A 340 2.28 -10.70 2.81
CA LEU A 340 1.56 -9.65 3.52
C LEU A 340 2.45 -8.43 3.80
N TRP A 341 3.72 -8.62 4.17
CA TRP A 341 4.65 -7.51 4.31
C TRP A 341 4.89 -6.79 2.98
N ALA A 342 5.17 -7.54 1.91
CA ALA A 342 5.41 -6.99 0.58
C ALA A 342 4.22 -6.16 0.09
N ARG A 343 3.01 -6.70 0.23
CA ARG A 343 1.75 -6.03 -0.15
C ARG A 343 1.44 -4.84 0.74
N SER A 344 1.74 -4.90 2.04
CA SER A 344 1.60 -3.74 2.93
C SER A 344 2.48 -2.58 2.46
N VAL A 345 3.72 -2.86 2.08
CA VAL A 345 4.65 -1.84 1.57
C VAL A 345 4.18 -1.28 0.22
N GLU A 346 3.76 -2.14 -0.72
CA GLU A 346 3.18 -1.73 -2.01
C GLU A 346 1.94 -0.85 -1.83
N ASN A 347 1.04 -1.26 -0.93
CA ASN A 347 -0.19 -0.53 -0.62
C ASN A 347 0.13 0.86 -0.06
N LEU A 348 1.04 0.96 0.91
CA LEU A 348 1.41 2.25 1.50
C LEU A 348 2.11 3.17 0.50
N ALA A 349 2.96 2.63 -0.37
CA ALA A 349 3.60 3.36 -1.45
C ALA A 349 2.56 3.91 -2.46
N THR A 350 1.57 3.08 -2.82
CA THR A 350 0.49 3.44 -3.73
C THR A 350 -0.41 4.51 -3.12
N ALA A 351 -0.90 4.31 -1.89
CA ALA A 351 -1.73 5.26 -1.19
C ALA A 351 -1.04 6.63 -1.02
N THR A 352 0.25 6.63 -0.64
CA THR A 352 1.03 7.87 -0.48
C THR A 352 1.19 8.62 -1.80
N THR A 353 1.47 7.89 -2.90
CA THR A 353 1.56 8.47 -4.23
C THR A 353 0.22 9.02 -4.70
N THR A 354 -0.88 8.28 -4.51
CA THR A 354 -2.25 8.70 -4.87
C THR A 354 -2.67 9.96 -4.09
N LEU A 355 -2.46 9.99 -2.77
CA LEU A 355 -2.74 11.16 -1.94
C LEU A 355 -1.90 12.38 -2.33
N THR A 356 -0.62 12.18 -2.63
CA THR A 356 0.26 13.26 -3.10
C THR A 356 -0.22 13.82 -4.44
N SER A 357 -0.58 12.94 -5.39
CA SER A 357 -1.13 13.33 -6.69
C SER A 357 -2.46 14.08 -6.55
N LEU A 358 -3.35 13.61 -5.67
CA LEU A 358 -4.62 14.26 -5.36
C LEU A 358 -4.38 15.69 -4.82
N ALA A 359 -3.52 15.82 -3.81
CA ALA A 359 -3.20 17.10 -3.21
C ALA A 359 -2.60 18.09 -4.24
N GLN A 360 -1.73 17.61 -5.13
CA GLN A 360 -1.18 18.42 -6.21
C GLN A 360 -2.23 18.85 -7.23
N LEU A 361 -3.14 17.96 -7.63
CA LEU A 361 -4.23 18.26 -8.56
C LEU A 361 -5.16 19.33 -7.98
N LEU A 362 -5.63 19.13 -6.76
CA LEU A 362 -6.57 20.02 -6.08
C LEU A 362 -5.95 21.38 -5.73
N GLY A 363 -4.64 21.43 -5.50
CA GLY A 363 -3.88 22.67 -5.32
C GLY A 363 -3.68 23.45 -6.63
N LYS A 364 -3.53 22.78 -7.77
CA LYS A 364 -3.38 23.43 -9.09
C LYS A 364 -4.70 23.95 -9.66
N ILE A 365 -5.79 23.23 -9.43
CA ILE A 365 -7.11 23.58 -9.99
C ILE A 365 -7.99 24.08 -8.85
N SER A 366 -7.99 25.40 -8.62
CA SER A 366 -8.69 26.06 -7.50
C SER A 366 -10.23 26.09 -7.61
N ASN A 367 -10.80 25.64 -8.74
CA ASN A 367 -12.25 25.69 -8.98
C ASN A 367 -12.98 24.35 -8.80
N ILE A 368 -12.27 23.26 -8.52
CA ILE A 368 -12.87 21.96 -8.15
C ILE A 368 -13.60 22.09 -6.80
N VAL A 369 -14.83 21.62 -6.70
CA VAL A 369 -15.55 21.51 -5.41
C VAL A 369 -15.12 20.24 -4.71
N ILE A 370 -14.74 20.35 -3.45
CA ILE A 370 -14.36 19.21 -2.61
C ILE A 370 -15.48 19.00 -1.60
N LYS A 371 -16.19 17.88 -1.74
CA LYS A 371 -17.26 17.47 -0.81
C LYS A 371 -16.67 16.94 0.50
N ASP A 372 -17.47 17.00 1.56
CA ASP A 372 -17.08 16.49 2.88
C ASP A 372 -16.80 14.98 2.87
N ASP A 373 -17.53 14.21 2.05
CA ASP A 373 -17.29 12.76 1.89
C ASP A 373 -15.90 12.47 1.30
N VAL A 374 -15.50 13.21 0.27
CA VAL A 374 -14.17 13.09 -0.34
C VAL A 374 -13.09 13.47 0.66
N ALA A 375 -13.30 14.57 1.41
CA ALA A 375 -12.37 14.97 2.46
C ALA A 375 -12.25 13.90 3.55
N SER A 376 -13.38 13.30 3.98
CA SER A 376 -13.42 12.21 4.94
C SER A 376 -12.61 11.00 4.46
N GLU A 377 -12.75 10.59 3.20
CA GLU A 377 -11.95 9.51 2.61
C GLU A 377 -10.44 9.85 2.57
N VAL A 378 -10.07 11.11 2.31
CA VAL A 378 -8.67 11.56 2.40
C VAL A 378 -8.13 11.48 3.83
N TYR A 379 -8.87 11.96 4.82
CA TYR A 379 -8.48 11.86 6.23
C TYR A 379 -8.34 10.40 6.66
N ARG A 380 -9.28 9.54 6.25
CA ARG A 380 -9.27 8.11 6.53
C ARG A 380 -8.05 7.43 5.91
N ALA A 381 -7.73 7.76 4.65
CA ALA A 381 -6.54 7.24 3.98
C ALA A 381 -5.25 7.63 4.71
N VAL A 382 -5.09 8.91 5.08
CA VAL A 382 -3.90 9.39 5.81
C VAL A 382 -3.75 8.69 7.18
N ALA A 383 -4.85 8.59 7.93
CA ALA A 383 -4.86 7.91 9.22
C ALA A 383 -4.52 6.42 9.08
N ALA A 384 -5.06 5.75 8.06
CA ALA A 384 -4.78 4.35 7.78
C ALA A 384 -3.30 4.11 7.37
N VAL A 385 -2.69 5.02 6.60
CA VAL A 385 -1.25 4.97 6.29
C VAL A 385 -0.40 5.04 7.56
N GLN A 386 -0.73 5.98 8.46
CA GLN A 386 -0.01 6.15 9.73
C GLN A 386 -0.16 4.92 10.64
N LYS A 387 -1.41 4.44 10.80
CA LYS A 387 -1.71 3.24 11.57
C LYS A 387 -0.96 2.02 11.04
N ALA A 388 -0.99 1.78 9.73
CA ALA A 388 -0.26 0.67 9.13
C ALA A 388 1.25 0.74 9.42
N ALA A 389 1.85 1.94 9.35
CA ALA A 389 3.26 2.12 9.68
C ALA A 389 3.59 1.84 11.15
N GLU A 390 2.72 2.23 12.08
CA GLU A 390 2.85 1.95 13.52
C GLU A 390 2.73 0.45 13.82
N GLU A 391 1.77 -0.23 13.18
CA GLU A 391 1.55 -1.67 13.34
C GLU A 391 2.70 -2.49 12.75
N LEU A 392 3.24 -2.09 11.59
CA LEU A 392 4.46 -2.67 11.00
C LEU A 392 5.66 -2.53 11.93
N ALA A 393 5.79 -1.39 12.62
CA ALA A 393 6.87 -1.14 13.57
C ALA A 393 6.71 -1.92 14.88
N SER A 394 5.46 -2.27 15.23
CA SER A 394 5.11 -3.05 16.43
C SER A 394 5.15 -4.56 16.18
N GLY A 395 5.12 -5.00 14.91
CA GLY A 395 5.16 -6.40 14.51
C GLY A 395 3.78 -7.06 14.36
N HIS A 396 2.69 -6.29 14.38
CA HIS A 396 1.34 -6.81 14.17
C HIS A 396 1.01 -6.88 12.67
N LEU A 397 1.49 -7.92 12.00
CA LEU A 397 1.46 -8.03 10.54
C LEU A 397 0.05 -7.94 9.94
N SER A 398 -0.92 -8.70 10.45
CA SER A 398 -2.28 -8.68 9.87
C SER A 398 -3.02 -7.36 10.12
N SER A 399 -2.86 -6.75 11.30
CA SER A 399 -3.41 -5.41 11.56
C SER A 399 -2.81 -4.37 10.61
N ALA A 400 -1.49 -4.43 10.42
CA ALA A 400 -0.78 -3.58 9.47
C ALA A 400 -1.28 -3.76 8.04
N PHE A 401 -1.45 -5.01 7.60
CA PHE A 401 -1.93 -5.32 6.27
C PHE A 401 -3.36 -4.81 6.05
N ALA A 402 -4.28 -5.04 6.99
CA ALA A 402 -5.65 -4.53 6.92
C ALA A 402 -5.69 -3.00 6.86
N ALA A 403 -4.89 -2.31 7.69
CA ALA A 403 -4.77 -0.84 7.64
C ALA A 403 -4.17 -0.36 6.31
N SER A 404 -3.22 -1.10 5.71
CA SER A 404 -2.67 -0.77 4.40
C SER A 404 -3.71 -0.90 3.27
N GLN A 405 -4.59 -1.91 3.34
CA GLN A 405 -5.68 -2.08 2.38
C GLN A 405 -6.70 -0.93 2.50
N GLU A 406 -7.04 -0.54 3.74
CA GLU A 406 -7.91 0.60 4.01
C GLU A 406 -7.31 1.90 3.47
N ALA A 407 -6.00 2.10 3.62
CA ALA A 407 -5.29 3.25 3.09
C ALA A 407 -5.40 3.37 1.56
N VAL A 408 -5.10 2.29 0.83
CA VAL A 408 -5.21 2.27 -0.64
C VAL A 408 -6.64 2.50 -1.06
N THR A 409 -7.57 1.72 -0.52
CA THR A 409 -8.99 1.77 -0.90
C THR A 409 -9.57 3.16 -0.69
N SER A 410 -9.30 3.78 0.46
CA SER A 410 -9.81 5.13 0.76
C SER A 410 -9.13 6.19 -0.10
N SER A 411 -7.82 6.05 -0.38
CA SER A 411 -7.10 6.99 -1.25
C SER A 411 -7.60 6.96 -2.70
N GLU A 412 -7.91 5.76 -3.22
CA GLU A 412 -8.44 5.58 -4.56
C GLU A 412 -9.89 6.04 -4.66
N ARG A 413 -10.72 5.73 -3.65
CA ARG A 413 -12.10 6.27 -3.57
C ARG A 413 -12.12 7.79 -3.61
N ALA A 414 -11.23 8.43 -2.85
CA ALA A 414 -11.11 9.89 -2.87
C ALA A 414 -10.62 10.40 -4.24
N PHE A 415 -9.61 9.78 -4.83
CA PHE A 415 -9.01 10.22 -6.09
C PHE A 415 -9.95 10.06 -7.30
N PHE A 416 -10.68 8.95 -7.36
CA PHE A 416 -11.60 8.63 -8.44
C PHE A 416 -13.06 9.01 -8.17
N ASP A 417 -13.32 9.82 -7.14
CA ASP A 417 -14.68 10.27 -6.84
C ASP A 417 -15.27 11.06 -8.04
N PRO A 418 -16.46 10.68 -8.54
CA PRO A 418 -17.07 11.32 -9.71
C PRO A 418 -17.26 12.85 -9.58
N SER A 419 -17.42 13.36 -8.36
CA SER A 419 -17.64 14.79 -8.14
C SER A 419 -16.41 15.65 -8.42
N LEU A 420 -15.21 15.08 -8.34
CA LEU A 420 -13.96 15.77 -8.69
C LEU A 420 -13.84 16.02 -10.20
N LEU A 421 -14.47 15.18 -11.03
CA LEU A 421 -14.45 15.30 -12.50
C LEU A 421 -15.62 16.15 -13.02
N HIS A 422 -16.79 16.07 -12.39
CA HIS A 422 -18.01 16.68 -12.89
C HIS A 422 -18.00 18.23 -12.88
N LEU A 423 -17.14 18.86 -12.08
CA LEU A 423 -17.12 20.32 -11.88
C LEU A 423 -15.96 21.05 -12.58
N LEU A 424 -15.18 20.33 -13.39
CA LEU A 424 -14.26 20.95 -14.36
C LEU A 424 -14.98 21.85 -15.39
N TYR A 425 -16.31 21.78 -15.47
CA TYR A 425 -17.14 22.43 -16.48
C TYR A 425 -17.79 23.77 -16.07
N PHE A 426 -17.52 24.31 -14.87
CA PHE A 426 -17.91 25.68 -14.51
C PHE A 426 -16.70 26.64 -14.51
N PRO A 427 -16.17 27.02 -15.69
CA PRO A 427 -15.09 27.99 -15.78
C PRO A 427 -15.54 29.35 -15.23
N ASP A 428 -14.59 30.12 -14.70
CA ASP A 428 -14.88 31.43 -14.10
C ASP A 428 -15.55 32.39 -15.10
N ASP A 429 -15.33 32.20 -16.39
CA ASP A 429 -16.00 32.92 -17.47
C ASP A 429 -17.53 32.83 -17.40
N GLN A 430 -18.08 31.67 -17.01
CA GLN A 430 -19.52 31.49 -16.82
C GLN A 430 -20.02 32.18 -15.55
N LYS A 431 -19.21 32.22 -14.49
CA LYS A 431 -19.53 33.02 -13.29
C LYS A 431 -19.60 34.50 -13.66
N PHE A 432 -18.60 35.01 -14.39
CA PHE A 432 -18.60 36.39 -14.86
C PHE A 432 -19.78 36.70 -15.79
N ALA A 433 -20.15 35.78 -16.68
CA ALA A 433 -21.32 35.95 -17.56
C ALA A 433 -22.65 36.09 -16.78
N ILE A 434 -22.78 35.45 -15.61
CA ILE A 434 -23.96 35.55 -14.75
C ILE A 434 -23.90 36.83 -13.89
N TYR A 435 -22.73 37.15 -13.32
CA TYR A 435 -22.58 38.23 -12.34
C TYR A 435 -22.36 39.62 -12.96
N ILE A 436 -21.73 39.72 -14.13
CA ILE A 436 -21.49 41.02 -14.79
C ILE A 436 -22.82 41.74 -15.09
N PRO A 437 -23.85 41.13 -15.70
CA PRO A 437 -25.13 41.80 -15.93
C PRO A 437 -25.84 42.26 -14.65
N LEU A 438 -25.65 41.54 -13.53
CA LEU A 438 -26.26 41.86 -12.25
C LEU A 438 -25.57 43.03 -11.53
N PHE A 439 -24.23 43.08 -11.56
CA PHE A 439 -23.45 44.05 -10.79
C PHE A 439 -22.94 45.25 -11.58
N LEU A 440 -22.75 45.12 -12.90
CA LEU A 440 -22.26 46.21 -13.77
C LEU A 440 -23.15 47.47 -13.73
N PRO A 441 -24.50 47.37 -13.77
CA PRO A 441 -25.36 48.56 -13.69
C PRO A 441 -25.23 49.34 -12.38
N MET A 442 -24.89 48.66 -11.28
CA MET A 442 -24.65 49.31 -9.97
C MET A 442 -23.22 49.83 -9.84
N ALA A 443 -22.23 49.12 -10.38
CA ALA A 443 -20.82 49.49 -10.27
C ALA A 443 -20.46 50.73 -11.11
N VAL A 444 -21.03 50.86 -12.32
CA VAL A 444 -20.70 51.95 -13.26
C VAL A 444 -21.00 53.35 -12.67
N PRO A 445 -22.19 53.63 -12.11
CA PRO A 445 -22.48 54.94 -11.49
C PRO A 445 -21.58 55.27 -10.31
N ILE A 446 -21.22 54.27 -9.49
CA ILE A 446 -20.35 54.45 -8.31
C ILE A 446 -18.93 54.81 -8.77
N LEU A 447 -18.39 54.10 -9.76
CA LEU A 447 -17.07 54.36 -10.35
C LEU A 447 -17.01 55.73 -11.02
N LEU A 448 -17.99 56.09 -11.85
CA LEU A 448 -18.07 57.40 -12.48
C LEU A 448 -18.12 58.54 -11.44
N SER A 449 -18.88 58.33 -10.36
CA SER A 449 -18.97 59.30 -9.26
C SER A 449 -17.63 59.49 -8.54
N LEU A 450 -16.91 58.40 -8.28
CA LEU A 450 -15.56 58.43 -7.68
C LEU A 450 -14.53 59.12 -8.59
N VAL A 451 -14.52 58.79 -9.88
CA VAL A 451 -13.60 59.39 -10.86
C VAL A 451 -13.83 60.90 -10.97
N LYS A 452 -15.09 61.34 -10.98
CA LYS A 452 -15.43 62.77 -11.00
C LYS A 452 -14.90 63.49 -9.75
N ILE A 453 -15.10 62.90 -8.56
CA ILE A 453 -14.59 63.45 -7.30
C ILE A 453 -13.06 63.54 -7.34
N PHE A 454 -12.37 62.51 -7.82
CA PHE A 454 -10.91 62.47 -7.93
C PHE A 454 -10.34 63.49 -8.91
N LEU A 455 -10.98 63.68 -10.07
CA LEU A 455 -10.58 64.69 -11.05
C LEU A 455 -10.77 66.11 -10.52
N GLU A 456 -11.85 66.37 -9.77
CA GLU A 456 -12.11 67.66 -9.14
C GLU A 456 -11.10 68.00 -8.04
N THR A 457 -10.77 67.05 -7.16
CA THR A 457 -9.74 67.25 -6.12
C THR A 457 -8.35 67.45 -6.74
N ARG A 458 -8.00 66.70 -7.79
CA ARG A 458 -6.72 66.88 -8.51
C ARG A 458 -6.61 68.23 -9.23
N LYS A 459 -7.72 68.73 -9.78
CA LYS A 459 -7.77 70.09 -10.38
C LYS A 459 -7.68 71.19 -9.32
N SER A 460 -8.28 70.98 -8.14
CA SER A 460 -8.18 71.91 -7.00
C SER A 460 -6.75 72.01 -6.47
N TRP A 461 -5.99 70.91 -6.47
CA TRP A 461 -4.57 70.89 -6.07
C TRP A 461 -3.61 71.56 -7.07
N LYS A 462 -3.99 71.67 -8.34
CA LYS A 462 -3.15 72.30 -9.38
C LYS A 462 -3.36 73.81 -9.54
N LYS A 463 -4.31 74.41 -8.81
CA LYS A 463 -4.43 75.87 -8.71
C LYS A 463 -3.58 76.32 -7.51
N PRO A 464 -2.43 76.98 -7.71
CA PRO A 464 -1.74 77.61 -6.59
C PRO A 464 -2.66 78.68 -6.01
N GLU A 465 -2.83 78.64 -4.70
CA GLU A 465 -3.52 79.65 -3.90
C GLU A 465 -2.83 81.00 -4.18
N LYS A 466 -3.53 81.91 -4.89
CA LYS A 466 -3.12 83.31 -4.90
C LYS A 466 -3.43 83.84 -3.51
N ILE A 467 -2.38 83.95 -2.70
CA ILE A 467 -2.36 84.73 -1.48
C ILE A 467 -2.44 86.20 -1.92
N ASP A 468 -3.57 86.86 -1.63
CA ASP A 468 -3.64 88.32 -1.57
C ASP A 468 -3.05 88.82 -0.25
#